data_AF-X0UF96-F1
#
_entry.id   AF-X0UF96-F1
#
_cell.length_a   1.000
_cell.length_b   1.000
_cell.length_c   1.000
_cell.angle_alpha   90.00
_cell.angle_beta   90.00
_cell.angle_gamma   90.00
#
_symmetry.space_group_name_H-M   'P 1'
#
loop_
_entity.id
_entity.type
_entity.pdbx_description
1 polymer ?
#
loop_
_entity_poly.entity_id
_entity_poly.type
_entity_poly.pdbx_seq_one_letter_code
_entity_poly.pdbx_strand_id
1 'polypeptide(L)'
;QRADKGNRGVFCGGAVQLRDGTVVTGINSPTMHSTSSVVLNTIKHLAGIPRHLHLLSPNIIESMANLKEKVLNYNTLSLDLEETLIALSIASTTNPTAQLAMERLIDLRGCEVHLTHIAPPGDEIGLRKLGVNLTTDPYFATSNLFVG
;
A
#
# COMPACT_ATOMS: atom_id res chain seq x y z
N GLN A 1 5.35 23.32 -0.62
CA GLN A 1 6.12 22.06 -0.71
C GLN A 1 5.25 20.98 -1.35
N ARG A 2 5.35 20.79 -2.67
CA ARG A 2 4.57 19.80 -3.45
C ARG A 2 5.45 18.85 -4.29
N ALA A 3 6.78 18.99 -4.21
CA ALA A 3 7.71 18.35 -5.15
C ALA A 3 7.86 16.83 -4.99
N ASP A 4 7.60 16.28 -3.80
CA ASP A 4 7.90 14.86 -3.49
C ASP A 4 6.65 13.99 -3.28
N LYS A 5 5.47 14.43 -3.71
CA LYS A 5 4.23 13.67 -3.60
C LYS A 5 3.80 13.18 -4.97
N GLY A 6 3.30 11.94 -5.07
CA GLY A 6 2.81 11.39 -6.33
C GLY A 6 3.85 10.66 -7.16
N ASN A 7 3.42 10.17 -8.31
CA ASN A 7 4.25 9.44 -9.27
C ASN A 7 3.79 9.76 -10.70
N ARG A 8 4.71 10.16 -11.59
CA ARG A 8 4.41 10.48 -13.00
C ARG A 8 3.21 11.43 -13.21
N GLY A 9 3.07 12.45 -12.36
CA GLY A 9 1.96 13.41 -12.44
C GLY A 9 0.62 12.92 -11.86
N VAL A 10 0.58 11.71 -11.32
CA VAL A 10 -0.59 11.13 -10.63
C VAL A 10 -0.41 11.29 -9.12
N PHE A 11 -1.42 11.87 -8.46
CA PHE A 11 -1.41 12.13 -7.02
C PHE A 11 -2.59 11.42 -6.36
N CYS A 12 -2.30 10.30 -5.71
CA CYS A 12 -3.27 9.52 -4.96
C CYS A 12 -2.93 9.56 -3.46
N GLY A 13 -3.96 9.68 -2.64
CA GLY A 13 -3.85 9.62 -1.19
C GLY A 13 -4.82 8.62 -0.61
N GLY A 14 -4.54 8.23 0.63
CA GLY A 14 -5.47 7.48 1.45
C GLY A 14 -5.23 7.73 2.93
N ALA A 15 -6.23 7.39 3.72
CA ALA A 15 -6.17 7.43 5.17
C ALA A 15 -6.89 6.22 5.76
N VAL A 16 -6.42 5.76 6.92
CA VAL A 16 -7.15 4.84 7.79
C VAL A 16 -7.35 5.48 9.14
N GLN A 17 -8.53 5.31 9.71
CA GLN A 17 -8.81 5.63 11.10
C GLN A 17 -8.77 4.35 11.94
N LEU A 18 -7.89 4.33 12.92
CA LEU A 18 -7.75 3.26 13.89
C LEU A 18 -8.83 3.35 14.97
N ARG A 19 -8.99 2.26 15.73
CA ARG A 19 -10.01 2.13 16.79
C ARG A 19 -9.87 3.16 17.91
N ASP A 20 -8.65 3.63 18.16
CA ASP A 20 -8.34 4.69 19.13
C ASP A 20 -8.59 6.10 18.58
N GLY A 21 -9.06 6.22 17.34
CA GLY A 21 -9.28 7.48 16.63
C GLY A 21 -8.04 8.01 15.91
N THR A 22 -6.87 7.37 16.05
CA THR A 22 -5.64 7.78 15.35
C THR A 22 -5.82 7.65 13.84
N VAL A 23 -5.44 8.70 13.10
CA VAL A 23 -5.50 8.70 11.63
C VAL A 23 -4.10 8.54 11.05
N VAL A 24 -3.92 7.50 10.26
CA VAL A 24 -2.67 7.22 9.53
C VAL A 24 -2.90 7.44 8.04
N THR A 25 -1.97 8.14 7.38
CA THR A 25 -2.09 8.49 5.97
C THR A 25 -0.98 7.86 5.12
N GLY A 26 -1.25 7.76 3.82
CA GLY A 26 -0.33 7.28 2.81
C GLY A 26 -0.55 7.98 1.48
N ILE A 27 0.50 8.02 0.67
CA ILE A 27 0.49 8.61 -0.68
C ILE A 27 1.17 7.65 -1.64
N ASN A 28 0.82 7.73 -2.92
CA ASN A 28 1.50 6.95 -3.95
C ASN A 28 2.93 7.46 -4.16
N SER A 29 3.78 6.56 -4.64
CA SER A 29 5.20 6.78 -4.91
C SER A 29 5.62 5.96 -6.14
N PRO A 30 6.87 6.10 -6.62
CA PRO A 30 7.39 5.27 -7.71
C PRO A 30 7.33 3.76 -7.43
N THR A 31 7.41 3.34 -6.17
CA THR A 31 7.50 1.94 -5.78
C THR A 31 6.17 1.35 -5.29
N MET A 32 5.20 2.18 -4.88
CA MET A 32 3.98 1.70 -4.20
C MET A 32 2.77 2.58 -4.45
N HIS A 33 1.61 1.96 -4.50
CA HIS A 33 0.31 2.64 -4.45
C HIS A 33 0.09 3.33 -3.10
N SER A 34 -0.82 4.31 -3.08
CA SER A 34 -1.19 5.00 -1.84
C SER A 34 -1.81 4.03 -0.84
N THR A 35 -2.58 3.05 -1.31
CA THR A 35 -3.20 2.01 -0.47
C THR A 35 -2.15 1.19 0.27
N SER A 36 -1.15 0.66 -0.45
CA SER A 36 0.00 -0.03 0.12
C SER A 36 0.74 0.83 1.14
N SER A 37 0.95 2.12 0.82
CA SER A 37 1.58 3.08 1.74
C SER A 37 0.78 3.27 3.03
N VAL A 38 -0.55 3.43 2.94
CA VAL A 38 -1.44 3.54 4.10
C VAL A 38 -1.30 2.31 4.99
N VAL A 39 -1.45 1.11 4.41
CA VAL A 39 -1.40 -0.14 5.18
C VAL A 39 -0.05 -0.33 5.85
N LEU A 40 1.07 -0.15 5.12
CA LEU A 40 2.41 -0.27 5.70
C LEU A 40 2.67 0.76 6.81
N ASN A 41 2.26 2.02 6.62
CA ASN A 41 2.40 3.04 7.66
C ASN A 41 1.58 2.70 8.91
N THR A 42 0.40 2.13 8.71
CA THR A 42 -0.54 1.76 9.78
C THR A 42 0.01 0.63 10.63
N ILE A 43 0.45 -0.46 10.00
CA ILE A 43 1.02 -1.58 10.75
C ILE A 43 2.34 -1.22 11.43
N LYS A 44 3.12 -0.30 10.84
CA LYS A 44 4.31 0.25 11.50
C LYS A 44 3.94 1.04 12.74
N HIS A 45 2.91 1.89 12.64
CA HIS A 45 2.40 2.65 13.78
C HIS A 45 1.93 1.72 14.91
N LEU A 46 1.09 0.74 14.59
CA LEU A 46 0.57 -0.24 15.55
C LEU A 46 1.66 -1.10 16.20
N ALA A 47 2.74 -1.37 15.48
CA ALA A 47 3.89 -2.12 15.97
C ALA A 47 4.95 -1.25 16.69
N GLY A 48 4.75 0.07 16.77
CA GLY A 48 5.75 0.99 17.34
C GLY A 48 7.04 1.12 16.50
N ILE A 49 6.98 0.79 15.20
CA ILE A 49 8.12 0.80 14.28
C ILE A 49 8.30 2.21 13.72
N PRO A 50 9.50 2.81 13.83
CA PRO A 50 9.78 4.12 13.26
C PRO A 50 9.48 4.21 11.76
N ARG A 51 8.90 5.35 11.34
CA ARG A 51 8.47 5.58 9.96
C ARG A 51 9.62 5.49 8.93
N HIS A 52 10.87 5.75 9.30
CA HIS A 52 12.01 5.67 8.38
C HIS A 52 12.52 4.23 8.13
N LEU A 53 12.08 3.24 8.92
CA LEU A 53 12.52 1.85 8.73
C LEU A 53 11.75 1.18 7.58
N HIS A 54 12.48 0.53 6.68
CA HIS A 54 11.89 -0.19 5.57
C HIS A 54 11.49 -1.61 5.99
N LEU A 55 10.22 -1.96 5.79
CA LEU A 55 9.74 -3.34 6.00
C LEU A 55 10.10 -4.23 4.80
N LEU A 56 10.06 -3.66 3.60
CA LEU A 56 10.42 -4.32 2.35
C LEU A 56 11.79 -3.81 1.90
N SER A 57 12.72 -4.73 1.65
CA SER A 57 14.05 -4.35 1.16
C SER A 57 13.97 -3.86 -0.29
N PRO A 58 14.88 -2.97 -0.72
CA PRO A 58 14.96 -2.52 -2.11
C PRO A 58 15.01 -3.68 -3.11
N ASN A 59 15.74 -4.76 -2.77
CA ASN A 59 15.88 -5.94 -3.64
C ASN A 59 14.54 -6.67 -3.88
N ILE A 60 13.66 -6.75 -2.87
CA ILE A 60 12.32 -7.34 -3.04
C ILE A 60 11.48 -6.49 -3.99
N ILE A 61 11.47 -5.17 -3.76
CA ILE A 61 10.73 -4.22 -4.59
C ILE A 61 11.23 -4.26 -6.04
N GLU A 62 12.54 -4.24 -6.25
CA GLU A 62 13.17 -4.30 -7.57
C GLU A 62 12.89 -5.64 -8.28
N SER A 63 12.94 -6.75 -7.56
CA SER A 63 12.61 -8.07 -8.13
C SER A 63 11.17 -8.12 -8.65
N MET A 64 10.22 -7.61 -7.86
CA MET A 64 8.81 -7.53 -8.28
C MET A 64 8.61 -6.56 -9.44
N ALA A 65 9.25 -5.39 -9.41
CA ALA A 65 9.20 -4.44 -10.52
C ALA A 65 9.76 -5.04 -11.81
N ASN A 66 10.88 -5.77 -11.74
CA ASN A 66 11.45 -6.49 -12.88
C ASN A 66 10.51 -7.57 -13.42
N LEU A 67 9.82 -8.32 -12.54
CA LEU A 67 8.83 -9.31 -12.97
C LEU A 67 7.69 -8.63 -13.73
N LYS A 68 7.13 -7.55 -13.17
CA LYS A 68 6.04 -6.78 -13.81
C LYS A 68 6.47 -6.22 -15.16
N GLU A 69 7.66 -5.62 -15.24
CA GLU A 69 8.16 -4.98 -16.45
C GLU A 69 8.59 -6.00 -17.52
N LYS A 70 9.54 -6.88 -17.17
CA LYS A 70 10.29 -7.69 -18.14
C LYS A 70 9.62 -9.00 -18.50
N VAL A 71 8.71 -9.49 -17.66
CA VAL A 71 8.06 -10.81 -17.85
C VAL A 71 6.58 -10.64 -18.14
N LEU A 72 5.89 -9.82 -17.34
CA LEU A 72 4.43 -9.64 -17.46
C LEU A 72 4.03 -8.47 -18.37
N ASN A 73 4.98 -7.64 -18.82
CA ASN A 73 4.75 -6.48 -19.69
C ASN A 73 3.74 -5.47 -19.12
N TYR A 74 3.74 -5.29 -17.80
CA TYR A 74 2.91 -4.29 -17.12
C TYR A 74 3.51 -2.90 -17.23
N ASN A 75 2.65 -1.91 -17.51
CA ASN A 75 3.04 -0.51 -17.61
C ASN A 75 3.27 0.15 -16.23
N THR A 76 2.66 -0.42 -15.17
CA THR A 76 2.72 0.07 -13.80
C THR A 76 3.66 -0.79 -12.96
N LEU A 77 4.75 -0.20 -12.50
CA LEU A 77 5.79 -0.91 -11.73
C LEU A 77 5.63 -0.76 -10.21
N SER A 78 4.76 0.14 -9.76
CA SER A 78 4.43 0.29 -8.34
C SER A 78 3.66 -0.92 -7.84
N LEU A 79 3.91 -1.29 -6.58
CA LEU A 79 3.24 -2.39 -5.92
C LEU A 79 1.85 -1.95 -5.45
N ASP A 80 0.83 -2.70 -5.86
CA ASP A 80 -0.50 -2.63 -5.25
C ASP A 80 -0.52 -3.33 -3.88
N LEU A 81 -1.66 -3.28 -3.19
CA LEU A 81 -1.76 -3.82 -1.84
C LEU A 81 -1.62 -5.35 -1.81
N GLU A 82 -2.18 -6.08 -2.77
CA GLU A 82 -2.08 -7.54 -2.80
C GLU A 82 -0.62 -7.98 -2.96
N GLU A 83 0.09 -7.37 -3.92
CA GLU A 83 1.52 -7.56 -4.13
C GLU A 83 2.34 -7.18 -2.89
N THR A 84 1.98 -6.06 -2.24
CA THR A 84 2.66 -5.59 -1.02
C THR A 84 2.49 -6.57 0.14
N LEU A 85 1.31 -7.17 0.31
CA LEU A 85 1.06 -8.16 1.36
C LEU A 85 1.85 -9.46 1.10
N ILE A 86 1.95 -9.89 -0.15
CA ILE A 86 2.79 -11.04 -0.53
C ILE A 86 4.26 -10.73 -0.24
N ALA A 87 4.74 -9.56 -0.65
CA ALA A 87 6.11 -9.12 -0.39
C ALA A 87 6.42 -9.04 1.11
N LEU A 88 5.48 -8.56 1.92
CA LEU A 88 5.62 -8.47 3.37
C LEU A 88 5.72 -9.86 4.02
N SER A 89 4.92 -10.81 3.56
CA SER A 89 4.98 -12.21 4.00
C SER A 89 6.34 -12.85 3.70
N ILE A 90 6.90 -12.60 2.52
CA ILE A 90 8.24 -13.10 2.17
C ILE A 90 9.30 -12.39 3.03
N ALA A 91 9.20 -11.06 3.18
CA ALA A 91 10.15 -10.29 3.96
C ALA A 91 10.16 -10.72 5.44
N SER A 92 9.03 -11.11 6.01
CA SER A 92 8.93 -11.50 7.41
C SER A 92 9.74 -12.76 7.76
N THR A 93 10.03 -13.61 6.78
CA THR A 93 10.87 -14.81 6.96
C THR A 93 12.32 -14.49 7.34
N THR A 94 12.82 -13.29 6.98
CA THR A 94 14.21 -12.88 7.19
C THR A 94 14.35 -11.53 7.91
N ASN A 95 13.25 -10.79 8.07
CA ASN A 95 13.22 -9.50 8.75
C ASN A 95 12.24 -9.55 9.94
N PRO A 96 12.75 -9.65 11.19
CA PRO A 96 11.91 -9.65 12.39
C PRO A 96 11.01 -8.40 12.54
N THR A 97 11.45 -7.25 12.01
CA THR A 97 10.65 -6.02 12.02
C THR A 97 9.46 -6.12 11.08
N ALA A 98 9.63 -6.77 9.92
CA ALA A 98 8.53 -7.07 9.00
C ALA A 98 7.54 -8.07 9.59
N GLN A 99 8.03 -9.09 10.30
CA GLN A 99 7.18 -10.04 11.02
C GLN A 99 6.32 -9.35 12.08
N LEU A 100 6.92 -8.52 12.93
CA LEU A 100 6.19 -7.76 13.95
C LEU A 100 5.12 -6.84 13.32
N ALA A 101 5.42 -6.21 12.19
CA ALA A 101 4.45 -5.40 11.46
C ALA A 101 3.32 -6.26 10.86
N MET A 102 3.65 -7.40 10.25
CA MET A 102 2.69 -8.31 9.63
C MET A 102 1.65 -8.82 10.63
N GLU A 103 2.05 -9.11 11.87
CA GLU A 103 1.14 -9.53 12.94
C GLU A 103 0.06 -8.49 13.27
N ARG A 104 0.31 -7.20 12.99
CA ARG A 104 -0.65 -6.10 13.20
C ARG A 104 -1.68 -5.95 12.09
N LEU A 105 -1.59 -6.71 11.00
CA LEU A 105 -2.60 -6.68 9.93
C LEU A 105 -4.00 -7.04 10.44
N ILE A 106 -4.10 -7.90 11.47
CA ILE A 106 -5.38 -8.30 12.06
C ILE A 106 -6.14 -7.13 12.70
N ASP A 107 -5.40 -6.13 13.20
CA ASP A 107 -5.94 -4.98 13.92
C ASP A 107 -6.66 -4.00 12.98
N LEU A 108 -6.40 -4.08 11.66
CA LEU A 108 -7.07 -3.27 10.65
C LEU A 108 -8.53 -3.70 10.41
N ARG A 109 -8.92 -4.91 10.82
CA ARG A 109 -10.28 -5.39 10.60
C ARG A 109 -11.31 -4.47 11.28
N GLY A 110 -12.26 -3.99 10.50
CA GLY A 110 -13.31 -3.05 10.91
C GLY A 110 -12.84 -1.60 11.05
N CYS A 111 -11.62 -1.26 10.64
CA CYS A 111 -11.18 0.13 10.57
C CYS A 111 -11.76 0.82 9.32
N GLU A 112 -11.97 2.13 9.42
CA GLU A 112 -12.46 2.96 8.31
C GLU A 112 -11.29 3.39 7.42
N VAL A 113 -11.40 3.15 6.12
CA VAL A 113 -10.42 3.56 5.10
C VAL A 113 -11.10 4.46 4.09
N HIS A 114 -10.43 5.54 3.73
CA HIS A 114 -10.83 6.40 2.63
C HIS A 114 -9.70 6.61 1.62
N LEU A 115 -10.01 6.52 0.33
CA LEU A 115 -9.07 6.80 -0.77
C LEU A 115 -9.58 7.96 -1.63
N THR A 116 -8.66 8.80 -2.10
CA THR A 116 -8.98 9.92 -3.02
C THR A 116 -9.28 9.48 -4.45
N HIS A 117 -9.43 8.17 -4.68
CA HIS A 117 -9.68 7.56 -5.97
C HIS A 117 -10.32 6.18 -5.78
N ILE A 118 -11.00 5.70 -6.81
CA ILE A 118 -11.53 4.33 -6.89
C ILE A 118 -10.35 3.36 -6.85
N ALA A 119 -10.38 2.42 -5.91
CA ALA A 119 -9.32 1.43 -5.73
C ALA A 119 -9.20 0.54 -6.98
N PRO A 120 -8.00 0.39 -7.56
CA PRO A 120 -7.77 -0.60 -8.60
C PRO A 120 -7.90 -2.03 -8.05
N PRO A 121 -8.11 -3.06 -8.91
CA PRO A 121 -8.47 -4.40 -8.46
C PRO A 121 -7.53 -5.02 -7.40
N GLY A 122 -6.21 -4.90 -7.56
CA GLY A 122 -5.24 -5.45 -6.59
C GLY A 122 -5.34 -4.77 -5.20
N ASP A 123 -5.65 -3.47 -5.18
CA ASP A 123 -5.88 -2.73 -3.94
C ASP A 123 -7.21 -3.13 -3.29
N GLU A 124 -8.28 -3.22 -4.09
CA GLU A 124 -9.61 -3.62 -3.61
C GLU A 124 -9.60 -5.03 -3.00
N ILE A 125 -8.96 -5.99 -3.68
CA ILE A 125 -8.83 -7.36 -3.21
C ILE A 125 -8.10 -7.38 -1.86
N GLY A 126 -6.98 -6.66 -1.75
CA GLY A 126 -6.21 -6.56 -0.52
C GLY A 126 -7.02 -5.98 0.64
N LEU A 127 -7.67 -4.84 0.42
CA LEU A 127 -8.48 -4.16 1.45
C LEU A 127 -9.66 -5.04 1.90
N ARG A 128 -10.35 -5.67 0.95
CA ARG A 128 -11.46 -6.58 1.25
C ARG A 128 -11.01 -7.78 2.09
N LYS A 129 -9.85 -8.38 1.78
CA LYS A 129 -9.27 -9.49 2.56
C LYS A 129 -8.87 -9.05 3.98
N LEU A 130 -8.40 -7.82 4.15
CA LEU A 130 -8.11 -7.24 5.47
C LEU A 130 -9.37 -6.92 6.28
N GLY A 131 -10.54 -6.83 5.63
CA GLY A 131 -11.83 -6.61 6.28
C GLY A 131 -12.00 -5.18 6.81
N VAL A 132 -11.46 -4.20 6.09
CA VAL A 132 -11.67 -2.76 6.37
C VAL A 132 -12.98 -2.27 5.77
N ASN A 133 -13.51 -1.17 6.30
CA ASN A 133 -14.64 -0.46 5.73
C ASN A 133 -14.12 0.60 4.74
N LEU A 134 -14.21 0.32 3.45
CA LEU A 134 -13.64 1.17 2.40
C LEU A 134 -14.66 2.17 1.85
N THR A 135 -14.26 3.43 1.78
CA THR A 135 -14.91 4.48 0.98
C THR A 135 -13.91 5.11 0.00
N THR A 136 -14.41 5.68 -1.09
CA THR A 136 -13.56 6.27 -2.13
C THR A 136 -14.23 7.48 -2.75
N ASP A 137 -13.44 8.49 -3.13
CA ASP A 137 -13.92 9.52 -4.05
C ASP A 137 -14.20 8.91 -5.44
N PRO A 138 -15.19 9.43 -6.19
CA PRO A 138 -15.64 8.86 -7.47
C PRO A 138 -14.73 9.24 -8.65
N TYR A 139 -13.41 9.22 -8.46
CA TYR A 139 -12.41 9.56 -9.48
C TYR A 139 -11.48 8.38 -9.74
N PHE A 140 -11.10 8.17 -10.99
CA PHE A 140 -10.04 7.21 -11.32
C PHE A 140 -8.66 7.82 -11.02
N ALA A 141 -7.71 6.99 -10.62
CA ALA A 141 -6.33 7.42 -10.38
C ALA A 141 -5.66 7.99 -11.65
N THR A 142 -6.02 7.45 -12.81
CA THR A 142 -5.48 7.86 -14.11
C THR A 142 -6.60 8.02 -15.13
N SER A 143 -6.29 8.59 -16.28
CA SER A 143 -7.20 8.68 -17.43
C SER A 143 -7.49 7.32 -18.09
N ASN A 144 -6.82 6.24 -17.67
CA ASN A 144 -7.09 4.90 -18.18
C ASN A 144 -8.18 4.23 -17.34
N LEU A 145 -9.30 3.91 -17.99
CA LEU A 145 -10.47 3.27 -17.41
C LEU A 145 -10.27 1.78 -17.10
N PHE A 146 -9.28 1.13 -17.73
CA PHE A 146 -8.93 -0.27 -17.52
C PHE A 146 -7.43 -0.39 -17.31
N VAL A 147 -7.03 -1.07 -16.24
CA VAL A 147 -5.65 -1.53 -16.04
C VAL A 147 -5.60 -2.95 -16.61
N GLY A 148 -5.00 -3.09 -17.80
CA GLY A 148 -4.68 -4.37 -18.44
C GLY A 148 -3.19 -4.64 -18.35
#